data_AF-A0AA40KLS9-F1
#
_entry.id   AF-A0AA40KLS9-F1
#
_cell.length_a   1.000
_cell.length_b   1.000
_cell.length_c   1.000
_cell.angle_alpha   90.00
_cell.angle_beta   90.00
_cell.angle_gamma   90.00
#
_symmetry.space_group_name_H-M   'P 1'
#
loop_
_entity.id
_entity.type
_entity.pdbx_description
1 polymer ?
#
loop_
_entity_poly.entity_id
_entity_poly.type
_entity_poly.pdbx_seq_one_letter_code
_entity_poly.pdbx_strand_id
1 'polypeptide(L)'
;MDADGDSPSSLHSFTGPQVPQGEGTSIARAFLDGNHTLISIMARINPSPDWFVGVDSFQLCVEGNWVDTVTVELDPLDGGTDNGFTFTAANWPTQPQGIAYRITSRYPAHPAGSFYYPNLPRLPPIATLTFTKGDFWEKGWEKLSNTLGTCFSLLCFWSLWLRSMMTFV
;
A
#
# COMPACT_ATOMS: atom_id res chain seq x y z
N MET A 1 3.35 -21.07 11.47
CA MET A 1 3.72 -21.53 10.13
C MET A 1 4.74 -20.53 9.67
N ASP A 2 6.01 -20.85 9.92
CA ASP A 2 7.11 -19.93 9.76
C ASP A 2 7.40 -19.82 8.26
N ALA A 3 7.12 -18.64 7.71
CA ALA A 3 7.40 -18.30 6.32
C ALA A 3 8.86 -17.84 6.23
N ASP A 4 9.80 -18.78 6.31
CA ASP A 4 11.17 -18.52 5.87
C ASP A 4 11.21 -18.66 4.34
N GLY A 5 10.62 -17.65 3.68
CA GLY A 5 10.56 -17.49 2.24
C GLY A 5 11.76 -16.70 1.74
N ASP A 6 12.95 -17.27 1.87
CA ASP A 6 14.17 -16.71 1.28
C ASP A 6 14.13 -16.89 -0.25
N SER A 7 13.32 -16.06 -0.91
CA SER A 7 13.37 -15.89 -2.35
C SER A 7 14.37 -14.78 -2.66
N PRO A 8 15.30 -14.96 -3.62
CA PRO A 8 16.34 -13.97 -3.91
C PRO A 8 15.80 -12.62 -4.40
N SER A 9 14.49 -12.52 -4.64
CA SER A 9 13.77 -11.31 -5.04
C SER A 9 13.11 -10.55 -3.88
N SER A 10 13.03 -11.13 -2.67
CA SER A 10 12.33 -10.54 -1.54
C SER A 10 13.22 -10.48 -0.30
N LEU A 11 13.52 -9.27 0.18
CA LEU A 11 14.32 -9.10 1.40
C LEU A 11 13.51 -9.31 2.69
N HIS A 12 12.31 -8.74 2.75
CA HIS A 12 11.53 -8.71 3.98
C HIS A 12 10.02 -8.71 3.70
N SER A 13 9.32 -9.64 4.31
CA SER A 13 7.85 -9.64 4.39
C SER A 13 7.41 -9.00 5.70
N PHE A 14 6.45 -8.09 5.64
CA PHE A 14 5.98 -7.35 6.80
C PHE A 14 4.46 -7.19 6.78
N THR A 15 3.88 -7.03 7.96
CA THR A 15 2.45 -6.81 8.17
C THR A 15 2.23 -5.72 9.21
N GLY A 16 1.20 -4.90 9.02
CA GLY A 16 0.76 -3.92 10.00
C GLY A 16 -0.51 -4.37 10.73
N PRO A 17 -0.79 -3.85 11.94
CA PRO A 17 -2.06 -4.09 12.61
C PRO A 17 -3.24 -3.53 11.79
N GLN A 18 -4.41 -4.14 11.92
CA GLN A 18 -5.63 -3.63 11.29
C GLN A 18 -6.05 -2.27 11.84
N VAL A 19 -6.57 -1.42 10.96
CA VAL A 19 -7.37 -0.26 11.35
C VAL A 19 -8.81 -0.73 11.52
N PRO A 20 -9.41 -0.66 12.71
CA PRO A 20 -10.73 -1.24 12.95
C PRO A 20 -11.90 -0.34 12.50
N GLN A 21 -11.61 0.90 12.12
CA GLN A 21 -12.62 1.92 11.81
C GLN A 21 -12.38 2.56 10.44
N GLY A 22 -13.32 3.44 10.06
CA GLY A 22 -13.20 4.30 8.88
C GLY A 22 -11.91 5.11 8.84
N GLU A 23 -11.43 5.53 10.00
CA GLU A 23 -10.23 6.35 10.09
C GLU A 23 -9.32 5.75 11.15
N GLY A 24 -8.01 5.87 10.92
CA GLY A 24 -7.01 5.42 11.86
C GLY A 24 -5.65 5.27 11.21
N THR A 25 -4.69 4.89 12.05
CA THR A 25 -3.30 4.75 11.64
C THR A 25 -2.80 3.35 11.93
N SER A 26 -2.20 2.74 10.91
CA SER A 26 -1.40 1.53 11.07
C SER A 26 0.06 1.84 10.72
N ILE A 27 0.97 1.21 11.46
CA ILE A 27 2.40 1.38 11.35
C ILE A 27 3.03 0.01 11.26
N ALA A 28 3.87 -0.19 10.25
CA ALA A 28 4.71 -1.37 10.08
C ALA A 28 6.14 -0.93 9.81
N ARG A 29 7.09 -1.86 9.97
CA ARG A 29 8.50 -1.61 9.62
C ARG A 29 8.88 -2.54 8.49
N ALA A 30 9.56 -1.98 7.49
CA ALA A 30 10.14 -2.73 6.39
C ALA A 30 11.65 -2.47 6.35
N PHE A 31 12.43 -3.52 6.09
CA PHE A 31 13.85 -3.43 5.82
C PHE A 31 14.05 -3.43 4.31
N LEU A 32 14.85 -2.48 3.82
CA LEU A 32 15.26 -2.38 2.43
C LEU A 32 16.80 -2.28 2.38
N ASP A 33 17.39 -2.70 1.27
CA ASP A 33 18.83 -2.58 1.02
C ASP A 33 19.10 -2.13 -0.43
N GLY A 34 20.38 -2.01 -0.80
CA GLY A 34 20.77 -1.54 -2.13
C GLY A 34 20.35 -2.47 -3.28
N ASN A 35 20.05 -3.74 -3.01
CA ASN A 35 19.56 -4.71 -4.00
C ASN A 35 18.02 -4.80 -4.00
N HIS A 36 17.37 -4.39 -2.91
CA HIS A 36 15.92 -4.45 -2.69
C HIS A 36 15.39 -3.06 -2.33
N THR A 37 15.30 -2.21 -3.34
CA THR A 37 14.93 -0.78 -3.18
C THR A 37 13.46 -0.48 -3.45
N LEU A 38 12.72 -1.49 -3.90
CA LEU A 38 11.30 -1.46 -4.22
C LEU A 38 10.48 -2.01 -3.06
N ILE A 39 9.28 -1.47 -2.86
CA ILE A 39 8.34 -1.94 -1.84
C ILE A 39 6.92 -1.97 -2.40
N SER A 40 6.21 -3.07 -2.14
CA SER A 40 4.80 -3.25 -2.49
C SER A 40 3.99 -3.45 -1.21
N ILE A 41 2.83 -2.79 -1.12
CA ILE A 41 1.92 -2.89 0.02
C ILE A 41 0.50 -2.93 -0.53
N MET A 42 -0.34 -3.78 0.06
CA MET A 42 -1.78 -3.75 -0.17
C MET A 42 -2.55 -3.77 1.15
N ALA A 43 -3.75 -3.21 1.14
CA ALA A 43 -4.68 -3.20 2.24
C ALA A 43 -6.11 -3.36 1.72
N ARG A 44 -6.86 -4.31 2.26
CA ARG A 44 -8.25 -4.55 1.86
C ARG A 44 -9.17 -3.44 2.38
N ILE A 45 -10.11 -3.01 1.54
CA ILE A 45 -11.26 -2.21 1.96
C ILE A 45 -12.31 -3.18 2.52
N ASN A 46 -12.80 -2.94 3.74
CA ASN A 46 -13.72 -3.86 4.40
C ASN A 46 -14.89 -3.12 5.03
N PRO A 47 -16.15 -3.52 4.76
CA PRO A 47 -16.55 -4.54 3.79
C PRO A 47 -16.34 -4.08 2.34
N SER A 48 -15.98 -5.01 1.46
CA SER A 48 -16.00 -4.84 0.00
C SER A 48 -16.01 -6.19 -0.70
N PRO A 49 -16.44 -6.26 -1.97
CA PRO A 49 -16.35 -7.48 -2.79
C PRO A 49 -14.89 -7.96 -2.86
N ASP A 50 -14.02 -7.17 -3.49
CA ASP A 50 -12.60 -7.45 -3.67
C ASP A 50 -11.75 -6.16 -3.78
N TRP A 51 -12.21 -5.08 -3.18
CA TRP A 51 -11.55 -3.78 -3.28
C TRP A 51 -10.42 -3.63 -2.29
N PHE A 52 -9.35 -2.95 -2.71
CA PHE A 52 -8.16 -2.72 -1.92
C PHE A 52 -7.51 -1.38 -2.27
N VAL A 53 -6.51 -0.98 -1.49
CA VAL A 53 -5.60 0.10 -1.82
C VAL A 53 -4.17 -0.39 -1.68
N GLY A 54 -3.24 0.24 -2.37
CA GLY A 54 -1.86 -0.17 -2.28
C GLY A 54 -0.96 0.54 -3.25
N VAL A 55 0.31 0.20 -3.15
CA VAL A 55 1.35 0.54 -4.12
C VAL A 55 2.04 -0.75 -4.54
N ASP A 56 2.45 -0.80 -5.80
CA ASP A 56 3.25 -1.88 -6.33
C ASP A 56 4.59 -1.32 -6.77
N SER A 57 5.68 -1.97 -6.33
CA SER A 57 7.05 -1.70 -6.73
C SER A 57 7.42 -0.22 -6.62
N PHE A 58 7.12 0.38 -5.46
CA PHE A 58 7.39 1.78 -5.19
C PHE A 58 8.88 1.97 -4.86
N GLN A 59 9.57 2.83 -5.62
CA GLN A 59 11.01 3.05 -5.46
C GLN A 59 11.31 4.03 -4.30
N LEU A 60 12.07 3.58 -3.30
CA LEU A 60 12.51 4.42 -2.17
C LEU A 60 13.98 4.84 -2.22
N CYS A 61 14.75 4.31 -3.17
CA CYS A 61 16.12 4.72 -3.43
C CYS A 61 16.20 5.47 -4.76
N VAL A 62 16.45 6.78 -4.74
CA VAL A 62 16.53 7.59 -5.97
C VAL A 62 17.93 8.15 -6.07
N GLU A 63 18.58 7.92 -7.23
CA GLU A 63 19.95 8.40 -7.49
C GLU A 63 20.95 7.97 -6.40
N GLY A 64 20.79 6.75 -5.87
CA GLY A 64 21.68 6.20 -4.83
C GLY A 64 21.41 6.73 -3.41
N ASN A 65 20.36 7.52 -3.21
CA ASN A 65 19.97 8.07 -1.93
C ASN A 65 18.59 7.56 -1.50
N TRP A 66 18.46 7.20 -0.22
CA TRP A 66 17.17 6.86 0.35
C TRP A 66 16.30 8.09 0.53
N VAL A 67 15.04 7.98 0.15
CA VAL A 67 14.02 9.01 0.38
C VAL A 67 13.76 9.15 1.88
N ASP A 68 13.98 10.34 2.42
CA ASP A 68 13.79 10.60 3.86
C ASP A 68 12.33 10.52 4.28
N THR A 69 11.43 11.11 3.51
CA THR A 69 9.98 10.97 3.71
C THR A 69 9.25 11.20 2.39
N VAL A 70 8.25 10.37 2.10
CA VAL A 70 7.34 10.55 0.97
C VAL A 70 5.95 10.08 1.35
N THR A 71 4.94 10.87 0.96
CA THR A 71 3.53 10.54 1.14
C THR A 71 2.87 10.32 -0.20
N VAL A 72 2.17 9.20 -0.33
CA VAL A 72 1.43 8.81 -1.53
C VAL A 72 -0.06 8.81 -1.22
N GLU A 73 -0.84 9.53 -2.02
CA GLU A 73 -2.30 9.43 -1.99
C GLU A 73 -2.74 8.14 -2.68
N LEU A 74 -3.63 7.37 -2.06
CA LEU A 74 -4.13 6.11 -2.59
C LEU A 74 -5.57 6.24 -3.06
N ASP A 75 -5.83 5.60 -4.20
CA ASP A 75 -7.16 5.42 -4.77
C ASP A 75 -7.62 3.96 -4.57
N PRO A 76 -8.94 3.71 -4.50
CA PRO A 76 -9.47 2.37 -4.48
C PRO A 76 -9.14 1.63 -5.78
N LEU A 77 -8.73 0.37 -5.63
CA LEU A 77 -8.46 -0.60 -6.69
C LEU A 77 -9.46 -1.74 -6.55
N ASP A 78 -9.90 -2.28 -7.68
CA ASP A 78 -10.73 -3.48 -7.79
C ASP A 78 -9.84 -4.67 -8.15
N GLY A 79 -10.08 -5.83 -7.55
CA GLY A 79 -9.27 -7.04 -7.76
C GLY A 79 -9.59 -7.79 -9.07
N GLY A 80 -10.73 -7.52 -9.70
CA GLY A 80 -11.19 -8.24 -10.89
C GLY A 80 -11.71 -9.65 -10.60
N THR A 81 -12.06 -9.95 -9.35
CA THR A 81 -12.44 -11.28 -8.85
C THR A 81 -13.90 -11.38 -8.41
N ASP A 82 -14.55 -10.26 -8.06
CA ASP A 82 -15.96 -10.18 -7.67
C ASP A 82 -16.66 -9.01 -8.40
N ASN A 83 -17.90 -9.21 -8.86
CA ASN A 83 -18.70 -8.24 -9.61
C ASN A 83 -19.62 -7.38 -8.72
N GLY A 84 -19.48 -7.45 -7.39
CA GLY A 84 -20.26 -6.64 -6.48
C GLY A 84 -20.07 -5.13 -6.72
N PHE A 85 -21.17 -4.37 -6.82
CA PHE A 85 -21.10 -2.91 -7.02
C PHE A 85 -21.08 -2.11 -5.71
N THR A 86 -21.45 -2.73 -4.58
CA THR A 86 -21.55 -2.06 -3.29
C THR A 86 -20.64 -2.70 -2.25
N PHE A 87 -20.23 -1.93 -1.23
CA PHE A 87 -19.42 -2.43 -0.11
C PHE A 87 -19.94 -3.73 0.50
N THR A 88 -21.25 -3.89 0.59
CA THR A 88 -21.92 -5.05 1.22
C THR A 88 -22.66 -5.91 0.19
N ALA A 89 -22.26 -5.88 -1.08
CA ALA A 89 -22.84 -6.76 -2.09
C ALA A 89 -22.63 -8.23 -1.70
N ALA A 90 -23.58 -9.08 -2.07
CA ALA A 90 -23.36 -10.52 -1.98
C ALA A 90 -22.23 -10.92 -2.95
N ASN A 91 -21.44 -11.93 -2.56
CA ASN A 91 -20.34 -12.43 -3.38
C ASN A 91 -20.86 -12.86 -4.77
N TRP A 92 -20.28 -12.29 -5.81
CA TRP A 92 -20.60 -12.60 -7.19
C TRP A 92 -19.32 -12.77 -8.02
N PRO A 93 -18.76 -13.99 -8.11
CA PRO A 93 -17.46 -14.20 -8.73
C PRO A 93 -17.38 -13.75 -10.20
N THR A 94 -16.28 -13.10 -10.55
CA THR A 94 -15.97 -12.68 -11.92
C THR A 94 -15.46 -13.85 -12.75
N GLN A 95 -16.11 -14.14 -13.87
CA GLN A 95 -15.75 -15.22 -14.78
C GLN A 95 -15.74 -14.75 -16.25
N PRO A 96 -14.59 -14.83 -16.96
CA PRO A 96 -13.27 -15.20 -16.46
C PRO A 96 -12.72 -14.16 -15.46
N GLN A 97 -11.73 -14.55 -14.65
CA GLN A 97 -11.09 -13.62 -13.71
C GLN A 97 -10.48 -12.43 -14.47
N GLY A 98 -10.78 -11.23 -13.99
CA GLY A 98 -10.26 -9.98 -14.53
C GLY A 98 -8.86 -9.65 -14.03
N ILE A 99 -8.37 -8.48 -14.46
CA ILE A 99 -7.15 -7.87 -13.94
C ILE A 99 -7.51 -6.83 -12.88
N ALA A 100 -6.57 -6.51 -11.99
CA ALA A 100 -6.76 -5.40 -11.07
C ALA A 100 -6.82 -4.07 -11.84
N TYR A 101 -7.72 -3.18 -11.45
CA TYR A 101 -7.87 -1.87 -12.09
C TYR A 101 -8.25 -0.79 -11.07
N ARG A 102 -7.97 0.47 -11.41
CA ARG A 102 -8.31 1.60 -10.55
C ARG A 102 -9.79 1.96 -10.66
N ILE A 103 -10.47 2.02 -9.51
CA ILE A 103 -11.83 2.54 -9.40
C ILE A 103 -11.74 4.08 -9.43
N THR A 104 -12.59 4.70 -10.25
CA THR A 104 -12.68 6.15 -10.38
C THR A 104 -14.10 6.63 -10.10
N SER A 105 -14.31 7.94 -10.04
CA SER A 105 -15.65 8.51 -9.82
C SER A 105 -16.66 8.15 -10.93
N ARG A 106 -16.20 7.65 -12.08
CA ARG A 106 -17.03 7.31 -13.25
C ARG A 106 -16.82 5.88 -13.76
N TYR A 107 -15.93 5.11 -13.15
CA TYR A 107 -15.62 3.74 -13.59
C TYR A 107 -15.43 2.80 -12.38
N PRO A 108 -16.16 1.68 -12.29
CA PRO A 108 -17.17 1.22 -13.24
C PRO A 108 -18.42 2.13 -13.26
N ALA A 109 -19.00 2.32 -14.44
CA ALA A 109 -20.09 3.27 -14.66
C ALA A 109 -21.45 2.65 -14.30
N HIS A 110 -21.70 2.47 -13.00
CA HIS A 110 -22.96 1.89 -12.50
C HIS A 110 -23.61 2.78 -11.44
N PRO A 111 -24.90 3.13 -11.53
CA PRO A 111 -25.58 4.01 -10.57
C PRO A 111 -25.58 3.51 -9.12
N ALA A 112 -25.51 2.19 -8.92
CA ALA A 112 -25.39 1.59 -7.58
C ALA A 112 -23.94 1.46 -7.09
N GLY A 113 -22.95 1.89 -7.89
CA GLY A 113 -21.53 1.78 -7.54
C GLY A 113 -21.21 2.61 -6.29
N SER A 114 -20.60 2.01 -5.27
CA SER A 114 -20.24 2.72 -4.03
C SER A 114 -19.30 3.90 -4.25
N PHE A 115 -18.49 3.86 -5.33
CA PHE A 115 -17.57 4.93 -5.71
C PHE A 115 -18.04 5.72 -6.96
N TYR A 116 -19.29 5.54 -7.40
CA TYR A 116 -19.81 6.24 -8.58
C TYR A 116 -20.35 7.63 -8.21
N TYR A 117 -19.53 8.65 -8.47
CA TYR A 117 -19.85 10.06 -8.21
C TYR A 117 -19.67 10.87 -9.51
N PRO A 118 -20.67 10.87 -10.42
CA PRO A 118 -20.51 11.39 -11.78
C PRO A 118 -20.24 12.90 -11.86
N ASN A 119 -20.57 13.64 -10.80
CA ASN A 119 -20.33 15.08 -10.72
C ASN A 119 -18.92 15.42 -10.19
N LEU A 120 -18.18 14.44 -9.66
CA LEU A 120 -16.82 14.63 -9.19
C LEU A 120 -15.81 14.36 -10.33
N PRO A 121 -14.82 15.25 -10.54
CA PRO A 121 -13.78 15.03 -11.56
C PRO A 121 -12.84 13.88 -11.20
N ARG A 122 -12.56 13.69 -9.90
CA ARG A 122 -11.83 12.54 -9.33
C ARG A 122 -12.36 12.26 -7.92
N LEU A 123 -12.16 11.04 -7.45
CA LEU A 123 -12.40 10.71 -6.04
C LEU A 123 -11.37 11.44 -5.16
N PRO A 124 -11.77 11.86 -3.95
CA PRO A 124 -10.79 12.21 -2.93
C PRO A 124 -9.98 10.96 -2.57
N PRO A 125 -8.71 11.11 -2.15
CA PRO A 125 -7.91 10.00 -1.65
C PRO A 125 -8.62 9.30 -0.50
N ILE A 126 -8.66 7.97 -0.54
CA ILE A 126 -9.31 7.16 0.51
C ILE A 126 -8.31 6.77 1.61
N ALA A 127 -7.02 6.76 1.28
CA ALA A 127 -5.93 6.53 2.21
C ALA A 127 -4.70 7.32 1.77
N THR A 128 -3.79 7.55 2.71
CA THR A 128 -2.48 8.14 2.45
C THR A 128 -1.41 7.28 3.08
N LEU A 129 -0.36 7.04 2.32
CA LEU A 129 0.68 6.09 2.61
C LEU A 129 1.99 6.88 2.76
N THR A 130 2.44 7.07 4.00
CA THR A 130 3.66 7.84 4.30
C THR A 130 4.83 6.95 4.69
N PHE A 131 5.82 6.90 3.81
CA PHE A 131 7.12 6.29 4.05
C PHE A 131 8.02 7.29 4.73
N THR A 132 8.68 6.89 5.81
CA THR A 132 9.67 7.71 6.51
C THR A 132 10.90 6.86 6.76
N LYS A 133 12.07 7.35 6.36
CA LYS A 133 13.34 6.72 6.70
C LYS A 133 13.53 6.70 8.21
N GLY A 134 13.93 5.54 8.72
CA GLY A 134 14.21 5.25 10.11
C GLY A 134 15.67 5.11 10.39
N ASP A 135 16.11 5.76 11.46
CA ASP A 135 17.47 5.60 11.96
C ASP A 135 17.55 4.31 12.77
N PHE A 136 18.44 3.40 12.35
CA PHE A 136 18.76 2.20 13.10
C PHE A 136 19.73 2.57 14.22
N TRP A 137 19.24 2.58 15.47
CA TRP A 137 20.10 2.70 16.64
C TRP A 137 20.73 1.35 17.01
N GLU A 138 21.69 0.88 16.21
CA GLU A 138 22.83 0.15 16.78
C GLU A 138 24.08 1.01 16.64
N LYS A 139 24.72 1.24 17.78
CA LYS A 139 25.94 2.02 17.93
C LYS A 139 27.00 1.54 16.93
N GLY A 140 27.27 2.30 15.87
CA GLY A 140 28.51 2.12 15.09
C GLY A 140 28.51 2.49 13.61
N TRP A 141 27.36 2.64 12.94
CA TRP A 141 27.33 2.66 11.46
C TRP A 141 26.99 4.01 10.79
N GLU A 142 26.63 5.04 11.55
CA GLU A 142 26.27 6.37 11.00
C GLU A 142 27.39 7.06 10.19
N LYS A 143 28.64 6.57 10.25
CA LYS A 143 29.79 7.22 9.60
C LYS A 143 30.08 6.79 8.16
N LEU A 144 29.34 5.85 7.56
CA LEU A 144 29.62 5.38 6.19
C LEU A 144 28.54 5.69 5.14
N SER A 145 27.33 6.10 5.54
CA SER A 145 26.21 6.35 4.61
C SER A 145 26.30 7.70 3.86
N ASN A 146 26.90 8.72 4.46
CA ASN A 146 26.90 10.09 3.90
C ASN A 146 28.03 10.37 2.89
N THR A 147 28.88 9.40 2.57
CA THR A 147 30.10 9.65 1.76
C THR A 147 30.10 8.98 0.38
N LEU A 148 29.12 8.13 0.02
CA LEU A 148 29.26 7.29 -1.18
C LEU A 148 28.04 7.17 -2.13
N GLY A 149 26.90 7.83 -1.88
CA GLY A 149 25.79 7.81 -2.85
C GLY A 149 25.28 6.38 -3.16
N THR A 150 25.32 5.50 -2.17
CA THR A 150 24.89 4.10 -2.28
C THR A 150 23.84 3.83 -1.21
N CYS A 151 22.69 3.30 -1.62
CA CYS A 151 21.62 2.89 -0.72
C CYS A 151 22.07 1.70 0.15
N PHE A 152 22.61 2.00 1.34
CA PHE A 152 22.91 1.02 2.38
C PHE A 152 21.70 0.81 3.29
N SER A 153 21.55 -0.40 3.86
CA SER A 153 20.34 -0.89 4.53
C SER A 153 19.59 0.14 5.38
N LEU A 154 18.27 0.21 5.17
CA LEU A 154 17.38 1.18 5.80
C LEU A 154 16.19 0.49 6.46
N LEU A 155 15.81 0.96 7.65
CA LEU A 155 14.46 0.77 8.16
C LEU A 155 13.58 1.89 7.65
N CYS A 156 12.39 1.61 7.16
CA CYS A 156 11.35 2.62 6.99
C CYS A 156 10.35 2.54 8.16
N PHE A 157 10.14 3.66 8.85
CA PHE A 157 8.96 3.92 9.65
C PHE A 157 7.80 4.36 8.76
N TRP A 158 6.61 4.02 9.19
CA TRP A 158 5.41 4.21 8.39
C TRP A 158 4.31 4.86 9.19
N SER A 159 3.57 5.77 8.58
CA SER A 159 2.29 6.24 9.11
C SER A 159 1.28 6.22 7.98
N LEU A 160 0.33 5.29 8.05
CA LEU A 160 -0.78 5.24 7.11
C LEU A 160 -1.93 6.07 7.68
N TRP A 161 -2.28 7.18 7.04
CA TRP A 161 -3.48 7.95 7.42
C TRP A 161 -4.63 7.47 6.55
N LEU A 162 -5.54 6.69 7.12
CA LEU A 162 -6.74 6.23 6.42
C LEU A 162 -7.90 7.17 6.69
N ARG A 163 -8.57 7.57 5.60
CA ARG A 163 -9.79 8.35 5.61
C ARG A 163 -10.85 7.59 4.80
N SER A 164 -11.18 6.37 5.23
CA SER A 164 -12.44 5.63 5.08
C SER A 164 -12.21 4.12 5.28
N MET A 165 -13.29 3.40 5.60
CA MET A 165 -13.39 2.01 6.11
C MET A 165 -12.42 1.01 5.46
N MET A 166 -11.39 0.58 6.18
CA MET A 166 -10.51 -0.53 5.76
C MET A 166 -10.11 -1.39 6.94
N THR A 167 -10.29 -2.70 6.82
CA THR A 167 -9.77 -3.70 7.75
C THR A 167 -8.61 -4.42 7.06
N PHE A 168 -7.45 -4.50 7.73
CA PHE A 168 -6.30 -5.24 7.23
C PHE A 168 -6.46 -6.71 7.58
N VAL A 169 -6.22 -7.58 6.61
CA VAL A 169 -6.01 -9.03 6.82
C VAL A 169 -4.57 -9.33 6.47
#